data_AF-A0A0P5TSJ0-F1
#
_entry.id   AF-A0A0P5TSJ0-F1
#
_cell.length_a   1.000
_cell.length_b   1.000
_cell.length_c   1.000
_cell.angle_alpha   90.00
_cell.angle_beta   90.00
_cell.angle_gamma   90.00
#
_symmetry.space_group_name_H-M   'P 1'
#
loop_
_entity.id
_entity.type
_entity.pdbx_description
1 polymer ?
#
loop_
_entity_poly.entity_id
_entity_poly.type
_entity_poly.pdbx_seq_one_letter_code
_entity_poly.pdbx_strand_id
1 'polypeptide(L)'
;MNYSNCNLLLVFQIVFISASLPIYFVGQIVCLWSFFFNPEETRISATLDSSSQINKLLDEMQSFYPLQKKATWISFLAALNSVIEEEPSQPAVLLFVGRNATASKHTMQCLALTLAVNVNKLLHKTSFAKADFPGVTVKVDEIADLLQQDDTIKQELDEQIYSVLSQSFSVVLGPLEKIPPRAALLLHGYCDNFMAPFKKRVVILTATFDFDISHDSKQLEQKLHNLWYPTLGIDKSASIVSRVANNVVFIEPETTLYLHDCTTPH
;
A
#
# COMPACT_ATOMS: atom_id res chain seq x y z
N MET A 1 -26.47 66.35 60.62
CA MET A 1 -27.58 66.01 59.70
C MET A 1 -27.17 64.80 58.89
N ASN A 2 -27.84 63.69 59.16
CA ASN A 2 -28.07 62.49 58.35
C ASN A 2 -27.02 62.02 57.33
N TYR A 3 -26.44 60.86 57.68
CA TYR A 3 -26.20 59.73 56.79
C TYR A 3 -27.43 59.44 55.91
N SER A 4 -27.25 59.25 54.60
CA SER A 4 -27.71 58.05 53.87
C SER A 4 -27.41 58.17 52.38
N ASN A 5 -27.08 57.05 51.74
CA ASN A 5 -27.00 56.82 50.29
C ASN A 5 -25.65 57.03 49.57
N CYS A 6 -24.54 56.62 50.18
CA CYS A 6 -23.29 56.39 49.44
C CYS A 6 -22.60 55.09 49.89
N ASN A 7 -23.35 53.98 49.94
CA ASN A 7 -22.77 52.64 50.13
C ASN A 7 -23.61 51.49 49.55
N LEU A 8 -24.73 51.77 48.88
CA LEU A 8 -25.59 50.72 48.31
C LEU A 8 -25.22 50.39 46.85
N LEU A 9 -24.58 51.29 46.10
CA LEU A 9 -24.21 51.04 44.70
C LEU A 9 -22.92 50.21 44.53
N LEU A 10 -22.00 50.25 45.50
CA LEU A 10 -20.73 49.52 45.43
C LEU A 10 -20.86 48.04 45.80
N VAL A 11 -21.84 47.68 46.64
CA VAL A 11 -22.08 46.27 47.01
C VAL A 11 -22.82 45.52 45.90
N PHE A 12 -23.71 46.19 45.14
CA PHE A 12 -24.43 45.54 44.04
C PHE A 12 -23.56 45.23 42.80
N GLN A 13 -22.44 45.93 42.60
CA GLN A 13 -21.52 45.61 41.50
C GLN A 13 -20.55 44.44 41.83
N ILE A 14 -20.29 44.14 43.10
CA ILE A 14 -19.39 43.04 43.48
C ILE A 14 -20.15 41.69 43.57
N VAL A 15 -21.45 41.71 43.86
CA VAL A 15 -22.26 40.47 43.92
C VAL A 15 -22.62 39.93 42.53
N PHE A 16 -22.73 40.79 41.50
CA PHE A 16 -23.07 40.31 40.15
C PHE A 16 -21.90 39.72 39.35
N ILE A 17 -20.65 40.00 39.73
CA ILE A 17 -19.46 39.43 39.09
C ILE A 17 -19.10 38.05 39.66
N SER A 18 -19.53 37.71 40.89
CA SER A 18 -19.21 36.42 41.51
C SER A 18 -20.21 35.29 41.22
N ALA A 19 -21.39 35.59 40.63
CA ALA A 19 -22.41 34.58 40.32
C ALA A 19 -22.47 34.14 38.85
N SER A 20 -21.72 34.78 37.94
CA SER A 20 -21.76 34.51 36.49
C SER A 20 -20.47 33.87 35.94
N LEU A 21 -19.40 33.84 36.73
CA LEU A 21 -18.12 33.21 36.35
C LEU A 21 -18.09 31.66 36.37
N PRO A 22 -18.96 30.90 37.08
CA PRO A 22 -18.96 29.45 36.95
C PRO A 22 -19.68 28.95 35.68
N ILE A 23 -20.67 29.70 35.17
CA ILE A 23 -21.54 29.24 34.08
C ILE A 23 -20.86 29.41 32.71
N TYR A 24 -20.07 30.46 32.53
CA TYR A 24 -19.26 30.63 31.31
C TYR A 24 -18.10 29.63 31.21
N PHE A 25 -17.56 29.17 32.34
CA PHE A 25 -16.45 28.20 32.33
C PHE A 25 -16.92 26.77 32.07
N VAL A 26 -18.10 26.37 32.54
CA VAL A 26 -18.66 25.03 32.26
C VAL A 26 -19.10 24.89 30.79
N GLY A 27 -19.67 25.94 30.19
CA GLY A 27 -20.04 25.93 28.76
C GLY A 27 -18.84 25.78 27.82
N GLN A 28 -17.69 26.37 28.15
CA GLN A 28 -16.47 26.19 27.36
C GLN A 28 -15.82 24.82 27.57
N ILE A 29 -15.86 24.25 28.78
CA ILE A 29 -15.32 22.91 29.05
C ILE A 29 -16.16 21.84 28.34
N VAL A 30 -17.50 21.96 28.31
CA VAL A 30 -18.37 20.98 27.62
C VAL A 30 -18.17 21.03 26.09
N CYS A 31 -18.00 22.21 25.50
CA CYS A 31 -17.66 22.33 24.07
C CYS A 31 -16.23 21.85 23.76
N LEU A 32 -15.26 22.09 24.64
CA LEU A 32 -13.92 21.51 24.49
C LEU A 32 -13.94 19.98 24.62
N TRP A 33 -14.80 19.41 25.46
CA TRP A 33 -14.98 17.96 25.54
C TRP A 33 -15.66 17.37 24.30
N SER A 34 -16.67 18.02 23.72
CA SER A 34 -17.29 17.53 22.47
C SER A 34 -16.41 17.73 21.22
N PHE A 35 -15.48 18.70 21.23
CA PHE A 35 -14.46 18.83 20.19
C PHE A 35 -13.29 17.84 20.34
N PHE A 36 -12.95 17.40 21.57
CA PHE A 36 -11.88 16.42 21.79
C PHE A 36 -12.34 14.95 21.82
N PHE A 37 -13.64 14.67 22.08
CA PHE A 37 -14.22 13.33 22.09
C PHE A 37 -15.21 13.13 20.92
N ASN A 38 -14.74 13.08 19.68
CA ASN A 38 -15.37 12.19 18.69
C ASN A 38 -14.43 11.65 17.58
N PRO A 39 -13.24 11.13 17.91
CA PRO A 39 -12.40 10.44 16.93
C PRO A 39 -12.99 9.09 16.50
N GLU A 40 -13.90 8.50 17.27
CA GLU A 40 -14.39 7.13 17.05
C GLU A 40 -15.50 7.05 16.00
N GLU A 41 -16.47 7.97 16.00
CA GLU A 41 -17.54 8.00 14.98
C GLU A 41 -17.00 8.38 13.59
N THR A 42 -16.02 9.30 13.53
CA THR A 42 -15.32 9.66 12.29
C THR A 42 -14.45 8.51 11.77
N ARG A 43 -13.74 7.77 12.63
CA ARG A 43 -12.98 6.57 12.24
C ARG A 43 -13.88 5.46 11.72
N ILE A 44 -15.01 5.19 12.38
CA ILE A 44 -15.98 4.17 11.94
C ILE A 44 -16.56 4.53 10.58
N SER A 45 -16.98 5.79 10.37
CA SER A 45 -17.49 6.22 9.07
C SER A 45 -16.44 6.16 7.96
N ALA A 46 -15.20 6.56 8.23
CA ALA A 46 -14.12 6.53 7.24
C ALA A 46 -13.68 5.10 6.89
N THR A 47 -13.67 4.18 7.85
CA THR A 47 -13.33 2.76 7.63
C THR A 47 -14.42 2.01 6.87
N LEU A 48 -15.70 2.28 7.18
CA LEU A 48 -16.85 1.74 6.42
C LEU A 48 -16.86 2.23 4.96
N ASP A 49 -16.62 3.52 4.75
CA ASP A 49 -16.53 4.11 3.40
C ASP A 49 -15.36 3.50 2.62
N SER A 50 -14.18 3.42 3.24
CA SER A 50 -12.97 2.79 2.69
C SER A 50 -13.19 1.33 2.28
N SER A 51 -13.83 0.52 3.14
CA SER A 51 -14.13 -0.88 2.85
C SER A 51 -15.09 -1.03 1.66
N SER A 52 -16.10 -0.16 1.56
CA SER A 52 -17.05 -0.16 0.44
C SER A 52 -16.37 0.18 -0.89
N GLN A 53 -15.43 1.15 -0.88
CA GLN A 53 -14.67 1.55 -2.06
C GLN A 53 -13.72 0.45 -2.53
N ILE A 54 -13.07 -0.26 -1.61
CA ILE A 54 -12.22 -1.42 -1.93
C ILE A 54 -13.04 -2.51 -2.61
N ASN A 55 -14.18 -2.90 -2.03
CA ASN A 55 -15.01 -3.97 -2.59
C ASN A 55 -15.48 -3.63 -4.00
N LYS A 56 -15.97 -2.39 -4.21
CA LYS A 56 -16.39 -1.92 -5.54
C LYS A 56 -15.25 -2.01 -6.57
N LEU A 57 -14.06 -1.55 -6.19
CA LEU A 57 -12.87 -1.59 -7.04
C LEU A 57 -12.50 -3.03 -7.42
N LEU A 58 -12.53 -3.96 -6.46
CA LEU A 58 -12.22 -5.36 -6.71
C LEU A 58 -13.28 -6.07 -7.55
N ASP A 59 -14.57 -5.76 -7.35
CA ASP A 59 -15.67 -6.29 -8.17
C ASP A 59 -15.53 -5.83 -9.64
N GLU A 60 -15.21 -4.55 -9.85
CA GLU A 60 -14.92 -4.00 -11.18
C GLU A 60 -13.74 -4.72 -11.82
N MET A 61 -12.61 -4.85 -11.12
CA MET A 61 -11.45 -5.60 -11.62
C MET A 61 -11.78 -7.05 -11.93
N GLN A 62 -12.54 -7.74 -11.07
CA GLN A 62 -12.92 -9.13 -11.27
C GLN A 62 -13.73 -9.33 -12.55
N SER A 63 -14.53 -8.34 -12.95
CA SER A 63 -15.28 -8.40 -14.22
C SER A 63 -14.38 -8.39 -15.47
N PHE A 64 -13.19 -7.77 -15.39
CA PHE A 64 -12.22 -7.70 -16.50
C PHE A 64 -11.27 -8.90 -16.54
N TYR A 65 -11.07 -9.58 -15.41
CA TYR A 65 -10.19 -10.75 -15.28
C TYR A 65 -10.95 -11.97 -14.75
N PRO A 66 -11.94 -12.50 -15.52
CA PRO A 66 -12.86 -13.52 -15.05
C PRO A 66 -12.22 -14.90 -14.84
N LEU A 67 -11.05 -15.17 -15.43
CA LEU A 67 -10.37 -16.47 -15.28
C LEU A 67 -9.52 -16.55 -14.00
N GLN A 68 -9.32 -15.45 -13.28
CA GLN A 68 -8.59 -15.46 -12.02
C GLN A 68 -9.37 -16.19 -10.92
N LYS A 69 -8.64 -16.87 -10.04
CA LYS A 69 -9.23 -17.61 -8.93
C LYS A 69 -9.76 -16.66 -7.85
N LYS A 70 -10.78 -17.11 -7.12
CA LYS A 70 -11.30 -16.38 -5.93
C LYS A 70 -10.19 -15.99 -4.94
N ALA A 71 -9.17 -16.83 -4.77
CA ALA A 71 -8.02 -16.56 -3.92
C ALA A 71 -7.28 -15.28 -4.29
N THR A 72 -7.17 -14.96 -5.59
CA THR A 72 -6.54 -13.72 -6.09
C THR A 72 -7.21 -12.48 -5.50
N TRP A 73 -8.54 -12.43 -5.56
CA TRP A 73 -9.32 -11.29 -5.06
C TRP A 73 -9.26 -11.17 -3.54
N ILE A 74 -9.24 -12.30 -2.82
CA ILE A 74 -9.04 -12.33 -1.36
C ILE A 74 -7.66 -11.77 -0.99
N SER A 75 -6.61 -12.16 -1.72
CA SER A 75 -5.26 -11.63 -1.52
C SER A 75 -5.18 -10.12 -1.75
N PHE A 76 -5.86 -9.60 -2.78
CA PHE A 76 -5.91 -8.16 -3.04
C PHE A 76 -6.67 -7.42 -1.95
N LEU A 77 -7.83 -7.94 -1.54
CA LEU A 77 -8.62 -7.36 -0.44
C LEU A 77 -7.79 -7.27 0.85
N ALA A 78 -7.08 -8.34 1.21
CA ALA A 78 -6.22 -8.37 2.39
C ALA A 78 -5.09 -7.32 2.30
N ALA A 79 -4.42 -7.23 1.14
CA ALA A 79 -3.36 -6.25 0.90
C ALA A 79 -3.85 -4.80 0.95
N LEU A 80 -5.03 -4.51 0.38
CA LEU A 80 -5.61 -3.17 0.40
C LEU A 80 -6.06 -2.76 1.81
N ASN A 81 -6.71 -3.67 2.53
CA ASN A 81 -7.12 -3.42 3.91
C ASN A 81 -5.91 -3.17 4.84
N SER A 82 -4.78 -3.85 4.63
CA SER A 82 -3.60 -3.63 5.47
C SER A 82 -2.94 -2.27 5.28
N VAL A 83 -3.12 -1.60 4.13
CA VAL A 83 -2.50 -0.30 3.83
C VAL A 83 -3.44 0.88 3.96
N ILE A 84 -4.75 0.66 4.06
CA ILE A 84 -5.73 1.74 4.22
C ILE A 84 -5.78 2.29 5.64
N GLU A 85 -5.28 1.52 6.62
CA GLU A 85 -5.11 1.96 8.00
C GLU A 85 -4.37 3.32 8.08
N GLU A 86 -4.65 4.09 9.14
CA GLU A 86 -4.08 5.43 9.32
C GLU A 86 -2.54 5.35 9.35
N GLU A 87 -2.00 4.40 10.11
CA GLU A 87 -0.56 4.16 10.27
C GLU A 87 -0.21 2.67 10.08
N PRO A 88 -0.07 2.19 8.83
CA PRO A 88 0.31 0.80 8.57
C PRO A 88 1.69 0.50 9.13
N SER A 89 1.86 -0.68 9.75
CA SER A 89 3.14 -1.10 10.32
C SER A 89 4.17 -1.53 9.28
N GLN A 90 3.71 -1.98 8.12
CA GLN A 90 4.49 -2.55 7.01
C GLN A 90 3.77 -2.34 5.66
N PRO A 91 4.49 -2.37 4.52
CA PRO A 91 3.87 -2.40 3.21
C PRO A 91 3.10 -3.69 2.95
N ALA A 92 2.11 -3.62 2.08
CA ALA A 92 1.53 -4.83 1.49
C ALA A 92 2.43 -5.31 0.34
N VAL A 93 2.87 -6.57 0.41
CA VAL A 93 3.71 -7.19 -0.61
C VAL A 93 2.92 -8.30 -1.27
N LEU A 94 2.76 -8.22 -2.58
CA LEU A 94 2.07 -9.22 -3.40
C LEU A 94 3.05 -9.78 -4.42
N LEU A 95 3.19 -11.10 -4.50
CA LEU A 95 3.99 -11.77 -5.52
C LEU A 95 3.09 -12.43 -6.55
N PHE A 96 3.03 -11.85 -7.74
CA PHE A 96 2.31 -12.38 -8.88
C PHE A 96 3.18 -13.41 -9.57
N VAL A 97 2.62 -14.61 -9.77
CA VAL A 97 3.33 -15.74 -10.33
C VAL A 97 2.57 -16.27 -11.53
N GLY A 98 3.21 -16.24 -12.69
CA GLY A 98 2.67 -16.74 -13.95
C GLY A 98 3.52 -17.83 -14.59
N ARG A 99 2.98 -18.47 -15.62
CA ARG A 99 3.75 -19.33 -16.51
C ARG A 99 4.67 -18.48 -17.38
N ASN A 100 5.81 -18.99 -17.77
CA ASN A 100 6.69 -18.38 -18.78
C ASN A 100 6.10 -18.54 -20.20
N ALA A 101 4.90 -18.01 -20.41
CA ALA A 101 4.20 -17.98 -21.68
C ALA A 101 3.70 -16.56 -21.94
N THR A 102 3.72 -16.12 -23.21
CA THR A 102 3.34 -14.75 -23.62
C THR A 102 1.99 -14.32 -23.05
N ALA A 103 0.99 -15.21 -23.11
CA ALA A 103 -0.35 -15.04 -22.55
C ALA A 103 -0.36 -14.64 -21.07
N SER A 104 0.40 -15.41 -20.28
CA SER A 104 0.44 -15.30 -18.82
C SER A 104 1.25 -14.08 -18.41
N LYS A 105 2.38 -13.81 -19.09
CA LYS A 105 3.15 -12.57 -18.93
C LYS A 105 2.32 -11.32 -19.18
N HIS A 106 1.61 -11.29 -20.30
CA HIS A 106 0.75 -10.16 -20.66
C HIS A 106 -0.35 -9.93 -19.62
N THR A 107 -1.07 -10.99 -19.25
CA THR A 107 -2.13 -10.92 -18.24
C THR A 107 -1.60 -10.45 -16.89
N MET A 108 -0.47 -11.00 -16.45
CA MET A 108 0.17 -10.62 -15.19
C MET A 108 0.59 -9.15 -15.18
N GLN A 109 1.18 -8.67 -16.27
CA GLN A 109 1.55 -7.27 -16.43
C GLN A 109 0.32 -6.36 -16.37
N CYS A 110 -0.72 -6.66 -17.14
CA CYS A 110 -1.97 -5.89 -17.13
C CYS A 110 -2.62 -5.87 -15.76
N LEU A 111 -2.72 -7.02 -15.09
CA LEU A 111 -3.35 -7.12 -13.77
C LEU A 111 -2.55 -6.36 -12.71
N ALA A 112 -1.21 -6.46 -12.74
CA ALA A 112 -0.33 -5.74 -11.83
C ALA A 112 -0.44 -4.22 -12.01
N LEU A 113 -0.43 -3.76 -13.26
CA LEU A 113 -0.62 -2.34 -13.61
C LEU A 113 -1.99 -1.83 -13.20
N THR A 114 -3.05 -2.60 -13.49
CA THR A 114 -4.42 -2.24 -13.13
C THR A 114 -4.56 -2.11 -11.62
N LEU A 115 -4.02 -3.08 -10.86
CA LEU A 115 -4.03 -3.01 -9.40
C LEU A 115 -3.25 -1.79 -8.90
N ALA A 116 -2.03 -1.56 -9.40
CA ALA A 116 -1.20 -0.43 -9.01
C ALA A 116 -1.90 0.93 -9.25
N VAL A 117 -2.48 1.13 -10.43
CA VAL A 117 -3.20 2.36 -10.76
C VAL A 117 -4.42 2.53 -9.85
N ASN A 118 -5.17 1.47 -9.60
CA ASN A 118 -6.35 1.53 -8.74
C ASN A 118 -6.01 1.75 -7.27
N VAL A 119 -4.91 1.18 -6.77
CA VAL A 119 -4.34 1.48 -5.43
C VAL A 119 -4.03 2.96 -5.30
N ASN A 120 -3.34 3.54 -6.29
CA ASN A 120 -3.01 4.96 -6.30
C ASN A 120 -4.27 5.84 -6.27
N LYS A 121 -5.27 5.53 -7.11
CA LYS A 121 -6.56 6.24 -7.12
C LYS A 121 -7.27 6.15 -5.77
N LEU A 122 -7.32 4.96 -5.17
CA LEU A 122 -7.98 4.71 -3.88
C LEU A 122 -7.30 5.50 -2.76
N LEU A 123 -5.99 5.33 -2.59
CA LEU A 123 -5.25 5.93 -1.48
C LEU A 123 -5.03 7.44 -1.67
N HIS A 124 -5.02 7.93 -2.91
CA HIS A 124 -5.03 9.36 -3.17
C HIS A 124 -6.36 10.01 -2.81
N LYS A 125 -7.52 9.39 -3.01
CA LYS A 125 -8.79 9.98 -2.52
C LYS A 125 -8.80 10.14 -1.01
N THR A 126 -8.08 9.28 -0.31
CA THR A 126 -7.87 9.39 1.15
C THR A 126 -6.77 10.38 1.54
N SER A 127 -6.05 10.97 0.57
CA SER A 127 -4.94 11.90 0.77
C SER A 127 -5.24 13.27 0.14
N PHE A 128 -4.90 14.36 0.82
CA PHE A 128 -5.18 15.73 0.33
C PHE A 128 -4.19 16.23 -0.74
N ALA A 129 -3.29 15.39 -1.25
CA ALA A 129 -2.34 15.75 -2.30
C ALA A 129 -3.00 15.77 -3.69
N LYS A 130 -2.36 16.41 -4.66
CA LYS A 130 -2.73 16.42 -6.09
C LYS A 130 -1.66 15.61 -6.82
N ALA A 131 -2.01 14.58 -7.59
CA ALA A 131 -0.99 13.76 -8.28
C ALA A 131 -1.36 13.42 -9.73
N ASP A 132 -0.48 13.85 -10.64
CA ASP A 132 -0.07 13.01 -11.75
C ASP A 132 0.88 11.95 -11.18
N PHE A 133 0.57 10.66 -11.36
CA PHE A 133 1.47 9.59 -10.92
C PHE A 133 2.47 9.32 -12.04
N PRO A 134 3.80 9.42 -11.78
CA PRO A 134 4.78 8.87 -12.71
C PRO A 134 4.54 7.37 -12.87
N GLY A 135 5.09 6.77 -13.94
CA GLY A 135 4.94 5.35 -14.22
C GLY A 135 5.18 4.49 -12.97
N VAL A 136 4.22 3.63 -12.64
CA VAL A 136 4.23 2.79 -11.43
C VAL A 136 5.13 1.55 -11.57
N THR A 137 5.89 1.45 -12.66
CA THR A 137 6.62 0.22 -13.04
C THR A 137 8.11 0.47 -13.05
N VAL A 138 8.85 -0.42 -12.39
CA VAL A 138 10.30 -0.54 -12.50
C VAL A 138 10.61 -1.73 -13.40
N LYS A 139 11.17 -1.46 -14.57
CA LYS A 139 11.42 -2.47 -15.61
C LYS A 139 12.75 -3.17 -15.38
N VAL A 140 12.71 -4.22 -14.56
CA VAL A 140 13.92 -4.93 -14.11
C VAL A 140 14.68 -5.54 -15.28
N ASP A 141 13.97 -6.12 -16.24
CA ASP A 141 14.56 -6.74 -17.43
C ASP A 141 15.32 -5.71 -18.28
N GLU A 142 14.73 -4.55 -18.56
CA GLU A 142 15.41 -3.47 -19.28
C GLU A 142 16.67 -3.00 -18.54
N ILE A 143 16.60 -2.83 -17.21
CA ILE A 143 17.75 -2.43 -16.39
C ILE A 143 18.85 -3.50 -16.41
N ALA A 144 18.49 -4.77 -16.21
CA ALA A 144 19.43 -5.88 -16.17
C ALA A 144 20.06 -6.17 -17.54
N ASP A 145 19.35 -5.92 -18.64
CA ASP A 145 19.87 -6.10 -19.99
C ASP A 145 20.82 -4.94 -20.38
N LEU A 146 20.55 -3.72 -19.91
CA LEU A 146 21.38 -2.53 -20.17
C LEU A 146 22.63 -2.48 -19.29
N LEU A 147 22.54 -2.88 -18.03
CA LEU A 147 23.60 -2.80 -17.04
C LEU A 147 24.18 -4.20 -16.81
N GLN A 148 25.50 -4.38 -16.97
CA GLN A 148 26.13 -5.69 -16.84
C GLN A 148 26.69 -5.98 -15.44
N GLN A 149 26.76 -4.97 -14.56
CA GLN A 149 27.39 -5.08 -13.25
C GLN A 149 26.33 -5.09 -12.15
N ASP A 150 26.34 -6.13 -11.32
CA ASP A 150 25.42 -6.33 -10.18
C ASP A 150 25.27 -5.08 -9.29
N ASP A 151 26.37 -4.42 -8.97
CA ASP A 151 26.37 -3.27 -8.05
C ASP A 151 25.72 -2.04 -8.71
N THR A 152 25.85 -1.86 -10.03
CA THR A 152 25.19 -0.80 -10.80
C THR A 152 23.71 -1.10 -10.99
N ILE A 153 23.34 -2.36 -11.30
CA ILE A 153 21.94 -2.80 -11.36
C ILE A 153 21.26 -2.55 -10.00
N LYS A 154 21.94 -2.88 -8.91
CA LYS A 154 21.46 -2.61 -7.55
C LYS A 154 21.21 -1.12 -7.34
N GLN A 155 22.18 -0.26 -7.66
CA GLN A 155 22.02 1.17 -7.48
C GLN A 155 20.84 1.72 -8.29
N GLU A 156 20.74 1.38 -9.58
CA GLU A 156 19.66 1.84 -10.45
C GLU A 156 18.28 1.36 -9.97
N LEU A 157 18.17 0.10 -9.55
CA LEU A 157 16.92 -0.42 -8.99
C LEU A 157 16.52 0.30 -7.71
N ASP A 158 17.48 0.60 -6.82
CA ASP A 158 17.21 1.32 -5.58
C ASP A 158 16.68 2.74 -5.88
N GLU A 159 17.34 3.46 -6.78
CA GLU A 159 16.94 4.81 -7.20
C GLU A 159 15.54 4.82 -7.83
N GLN A 160 15.24 3.88 -8.73
CA GLN A 160 13.93 3.80 -9.37
C GLN A 160 12.81 3.40 -8.40
N ILE A 161 13.03 2.37 -7.56
CA ILE A 161 12.04 1.93 -6.57
C ILE A 161 11.73 3.07 -5.60
N TYR A 162 12.77 3.72 -5.07
CA TYR A 162 12.61 4.86 -4.18
C TYR A 162 11.85 6.01 -4.85
N SER A 163 12.24 6.37 -6.08
CA SER A 163 11.59 7.44 -6.84
C SER A 163 10.10 7.18 -7.03
N VAL A 164 9.71 5.97 -7.47
CA VAL A 164 8.30 5.60 -7.66
C VAL A 164 7.54 5.63 -6.34
N LEU A 165 8.05 5.00 -5.28
CA LEU A 165 7.34 4.91 -3.99
C LEU A 165 7.28 6.24 -3.22
N SER A 166 8.21 7.16 -3.51
CA SER A 166 8.17 8.52 -2.96
C SER A 166 7.02 9.35 -3.54
N GLN A 167 6.59 9.04 -4.76
CA GLN A 167 5.57 9.81 -5.51
C GLN A 167 4.24 9.05 -5.66
N SER A 168 4.25 7.74 -5.50
CA SER A 168 3.11 6.85 -5.72
C SER A 168 2.86 5.93 -4.52
N PHE A 169 1.64 5.44 -4.39
CA PHE A 169 1.22 4.49 -3.37
C PHE A 169 1.49 3.03 -3.70
N SER A 170 1.96 2.74 -4.92
CA SER A 170 2.30 1.39 -5.34
C SER A 170 3.46 1.37 -6.31
N VAL A 171 4.14 0.22 -6.39
CA VAL A 171 5.16 -0.07 -7.40
C VAL A 171 4.96 -1.47 -7.95
N VAL A 172 5.13 -1.64 -9.26
CA VAL A 172 5.22 -2.92 -9.95
C VAL A 172 6.70 -3.17 -10.25
N LEU A 173 7.25 -4.25 -9.73
CA LEU A 173 8.66 -4.60 -9.85
C LEU A 173 8.82 -6.05 -10.31
N GLY A 174 9.55 -6.25 -11.40
CA GLY A 174 9.91 -7.58 -11.86
C GLY A 174 10.25 -7.58 -13.35
N PRO A 175 10.51 -8.76 -13.92
CA PRO A 175 10.42 -10.08 -13.28
C PRO A 175 11.54 -10.38 -12.27
N LEU A 176 11.22 -11.05 -11.15
CA LEU A 176 12.16 -11.36 -10.07
C LEU A 176 13.32 -12.27 -10.51
N GLU A 177 13.07 -13.20 -11.43
CA GLU A 177 14.09 -14.10 -12.00
C GLU A 177 15.18 -13.38 -12.80
N LYS A 178 14.99 -12.09 -13.11
CA LYS A 178 15.99 -11.23 -13.75
C LYS A 178 16.78 -10.37 -12.77
N ILE A 179 16.40 -10.34 -11.48
CA ILE A 179 17.12 -9.57 -10.47
C ILE A 179 18.39 -10.34 -10.08
N PRO A 180 19.59 -9.76 -10.26
CA PRO A 180 20.82 -10.42 -9.86
C PRO A 180 20.90 -10.56 -8.33
N PRO A 181 21.62 -11.56 -7.81
CA PRO A 181 21.59 -11.87 -6.37
C PRO A 181 21.93 -10.70 -5.46
N ARG A 182 22.92 -9.87 -5.78
CA ARG A 182 23.27 -8.72 -4.92
C ARG A 182 22.19 -7.64 -4.90
N ALA A 183 21.49 -7.42 -6.02
CA ALA A 183 20.41 -6.45 -6.11
C ALA A 183 19.14 -6.94 -5.37
N ALA A 184 18.91 -8.26 -5.32
CA ALA A 184 17.78 -8.83 -4.58
C ALA A 184 17.80 -8.52 -3.08
N LEU A 185 18.97 -8.17 -2.51
CA LEU A 185 19.07 -7.68 -1.13
C LEU A 185 18.26 -6.40 -0.88
N LEU A 186 17.96 -5.60 -1.90
CA LEU A 186 17.09 -4.43 -1.77
C LEU A 186 15.66 -4.83 -1.36
N LEU A 187 15.18 -5.96 -1.86
CA LEU A 187 13.85 -6.47 -1.54
C LEU A 187 13.70 -6.76 -0.05
N HIS A 188 14.79 -7.15 0.62
CA HIS A 188 14.78 -7.30 2.08
C HIS A 188 14.37 -5.99 2.76
N GLY A 189 14.88 -4.84 2.32
CA GLY A 189 14.59 -3.54 2.90
C GLY A 189 13.21 -3.00 2.54
N TYR A 190 12.86 -3.02 1.24
CA TYR A 190 11.57 -2.48 0.78
C TYR A 190 10.36 -3.34 1.16
N CYS A 191 10.55 -4.64 1.38
CA CYS A 191 9.50 -5.59 1.76
C CYS A 191 9.60 -5.99 3.25
N ASP A 192 10.32 -5.24 4.08
CA ASP A 192 10.47 -5.57 5.50
C ASP A 192 9.19 -5.30 6.30
N ASN A 193 8.96 -6.13 7.31
CA ASN A 193 7.79 -6.02 8.18
C ASN A 193 7.90 -4.88 9.22
N PHE A 194 9.08 -4.33 9.47
CA PHE A 194 9.32 -3.37 10.55
C PHE A 194 10.00 -2.09 10.07
N MET A 195 11.03 -2.25 9.24
CA MET A 195 12.00 -1.23 8.86
C MET A 195 11.80 -0.70 7.44
N ALA A 196 10.76 -1.16 6.72
CA ALA A 196 10.50 -0.68 5.37
C ALA A 196 10.29 0.85 5.36
N PRO A 197 10.96 1.58 4.45
CA PRO A 197 10.90 3.04 4.42
C PRO A 197 9.51 3.56 4.04
N PHE A 198 8.74 2.78 3.26
CA PHE A 198 7.42 3.15 2.79
C PHE A 198 6.36 2.15 3.24
N LYS A 199 5.74 2.39 4.41
CA LYS A 199 4.77 1.46 5.02
C LYS A 199 3.38 1.52 4.41
N LYS A 200 2.88 2.72 4.09
CA LYS A 200 1.58 2.91 3.44
C LYS A 200 1.68 2.73 1.92
N ARG A 201 2.15 1.57 1.47
CA ARG A 201 2.40 1.26 0.05
C ARG A 201 2.09 -0.20 -0.29
N VAL A 202 1.79 -0.44 -1.57
CA VAL A 202 1.65 -1.78 -2.14
C VAL A 202 2.81 -2.07 -3.09
N VAL A 203 3.62 -3.08 -2.77
CA VAL A 203 4.71 -3.57 -3.62
C VAL A 203 4.21 -4.81 -4.36
N ILE A 204 4.08 -4.70 -5.68
CA ILE A 204 3.62 -5.79 -6.55
C ILE A 204 4.83 -6.35 -7.28
N LEU A 205 5.23 -7.55 -6.90
CA LEU A 205 6.33 -8.29 -7.48
C LEU A 205 5.81 -9.22 -8.57
N THR A 206 6.56 -9.41 -9.66
CA THR A 206 6.19 -10.36 -10.71
C THR A 206 7.27 -11.42 -10.90
N ALA A 207 6.88 -12.66 -11.18
CA ALA A 207 7.81 -13.73 -11.51
C ALA A 207 7.18 -14.72 -12.50
N THR A 208 7.99 -15.25 -13.43
CA THR A 208 7.57 -16.33 -14.32
C THR A 208 8.45 -17.56 -14.24
N PHE A 209 7.82 -18.72 -14.40
CA PHE A 209 8.54 -20.00 -14.44
C PHE A 209 7.98 -20.95 -15.51
N ASP A 210 8.84 -21.81 -16.06
CA ASP A 210 8.55 -22.64 -17.25
C ASP A 210 7.64 -23.87 -17.02
N PHE A 211 7.58 -24.38 -15.79
CA PHE A 211 6.86 -25.60 -15.45
C PHE A 211 5.50 -25.27 -14.84
N ASP A 212 4.61 -26.28 -14.75
CA ASP A 212 3.41 -26.17 -13.93
C ASP A 212 3.85 -25.93 -12.50
N ILE A 213 3.83 -24.66 -12.09
CA ILE A 213 3.85 -24.32 -10.68
C ILE A 213 2.50 -24.82 -10.21
N SER A 214 2.44 -26.10 -9.81
CA SER A 214 1.41 -26.56 -8.90
C SER A 214 1.29 -25.46 -7.85
N HIS A 215 0.08 -25.00 -7.52
CA HIS A 215 -0.20 -23.93 -6.56
C HIS A 215 0.29 -24.29 -5.14
N ASP A 216 1.58 -24.57 -5.02
CA ASP A 216 2.34 -25.14 -3.94
C ASP A 216 3.41 -24.10 -3.62
N SER A 217 3.11 -23.33 -2.59
CA SER A 217 3.97 -22.26 -2.11
C SER A 217 5.36 -22.76 -1.76
N LYS A 218 5.52 -24.02 -1.30
CA LYS A 218 6.84 -24.57 -0.93
C LYS A 218 7.75 -24.73 -2.14
N GLN A 219 7.21 -25.23 -3.25
CA GLN A 219 7.99 -25.36 -4.49
C GLN A 219 8.37 -23.99 -5.07
N LEU A 220 7.47 -23.01 -4.95
CA LEU A 220 7.76 -21.63 -5.36
C LEU A 220 8.86 -21.01 -4.49
N GLU A 221 8.75 -21.10 -3.16
CA GLU A 221 9.75 -20.61 -2.22
C GLU A 221 11.12 -21.22 -2.48
N GLN A 222 11.19 -22.54 -2.72
CA GLN A 222 12.43 -23.21 -3.06
C GLN A 222 13.05 -22.68 -4.36
N LYS A 223 12.22 -22.33 -5.35
CA LYS A 223 12.70 -21.79 -6.62
C LYS A 223 13.21 -20.37 -6.48
N LEU A 224 12.49 -19.52 -5.75
CA LEU A 224 12.96 -18.18 -5.40
C LEU A 224 14.27 -18.25 -4.62
N HIS A 225 14.38 -19.19 -3.68
CA HIS A 225 15.62 -19.48 -2.98
C HIS A 225 16.77 -19.78 -3.94
N ASN A 226 16.53 -20.66 -4.92
CA ASN A 226 17.55 -21.07 -5.87
C ASN A 226 18.03 -19.94 -6.81
N LEU A 227 17.24 -18.87 -6.98
CA LEU A 227 17.67 -17.70 -7.76
C LEU A 227 18.88 -17.00 -7.12
N TRP A 228 18.93 -16.94 -5.79
CA TRP A 228 19.89 -16.09 -5.08
C TRP A 228 20.79 -16.84 -4.10
N TYR A 229 20.42 -18.05 -3.68
CA TYR A 229 21.18 -18.91 -2.77
C TYR A 229 22.65 -19.13 -3.19
N PRO A 230 22.99 -19.43 -4.47
CA PRO A 230 24.36 -19.74 -4.85
C PRO A 230 25.37 -18.62 -4.55
N THR A 231 24.92 -17.37 -4.58
CA THR A 231 25.76 -16.18 -4.36
C THR A 231 25.59 -15.60 -2.95
N LEU A 232 24.35 -15.56 -2.43
CA LEU A 232 24.05 -14.92 -1.15
C LEU A 232 24.18 -15.85 0.06
N GLY A 233 24.15 -17.16 -0.15
CA GLY A 233 24.01 -18.16 0.90
C GLY A 233 22.57 -18.37 1.36
N ILE A 234 22.38 -19.39 2.21
CA ILE A 234 21.05 -19.87 2.64
C ILE A 234 20.29 -18.83 3.47
N ASP A 235 20.96 -18.18 4.43
CA ASP A 235 20.30 -17.28 5.37
C ASP A 235 19.75 -16.02 4.68
N LYS A 236 20.56 -15.40 3.81
CA LYS A 236 20.17 -14.19 3.09
C LYS A 236 19.07 -14.47 2.07
N SER A 237 19.18 -15.56 1.32
CA SER A 237 18.13 -15.97 0.38
C SER A 237 16.82 -16.29 1.11
N ALA A 238 16.85 -17.04 2.22
CA ALA A 238 15.68 -17.31 3.05
C ALA A 238 15.01 -16.05 3.53
N SER A 239 15.82 -15.11 4.01
CA SER A 239 15.34 -13.86 4.55
C SER A 239 14.67 -12.96 3.51
N ILE A 240 15.08 -13.03 2.23
CA ILE A 240 14.40 -12.33 1.15
C ILE A 240 13.10 -13.04 0.82
N VAL A 241 13.14 -14.37 0.61
CA VAL A 241 11.98 -15.19 0.24
C VAL A 241 10.84 -15.02 1.24
N SER A 242 11.14 -15.02 2.54
CA SER A 242 10.12 -14.87 3.60
C SER A 242 9.35 -13.53 3.54
N ARG A 243 9.93 -12.50 2.91
CA ARG A 243 9.32 -11.17 2.75
C ARG A 243 8.57 -11.03 1.43
N VAL A 244 9.16 -11.54 0.34
CA VAL A 244 8.58 -11.41 -1.00
C VAL A 244 7.49 -12.44 -1.28
N ALA A 245 7.54 -13.62 -0.66
CA ALA A 245 6.59 -14.72 -0.90
C ALA A 245 5.52 -14.85 0.19
N ASN A 246 5.29 -13.82 1.01
CA ASN A 246 4.28 -13.87 2.08
C ASN A 246 2.84 -13.92 1.54
N ASN A 247 2.58 -13.25 0.41
CA ASN A 247 1.27 -13.26 -0.25
C ASN A 247 1.45 -13.52 -1.74
N VAL A 248 1.33 -14.80 -2.12
CA VAL A 248 1.52 -15.28 -3.49
C VAL A 248 0.18 -15.34 -4.21
N VAL A 249 0.15 -14.76 -5.41
CA VAL A 249 -1.01 -14.74 -6.29
C VAL A 249 -0.64 -15.42 -7.61
N PHE A 250 -1.26 -16.56 -7.88
CA PHE A 250 -1.06 -17.26 -9.14
C PHE A 250 -1.97 -16.68 -10.21
N ILE A 251 -1.39 -16.29 -11.34
CA ILE A 251 -2.06 -15.59 -12.42
C ILE A 251 -2.43 -16.56 -13.53
N GLU A 252 -3.72 -16.65 -13.81
CA GLU A 252 -4.24 -17.41 -14.94
C GLU A 252 -4.19 -16.53 -16.20
N PRO A 253 -3.87 -17.07 -17.39
CA PRO A 253 -3.88 -16.28 -18.62
C PRO A 253 -5.31 -15.94 -19.04
N GLU A 254 -5.60 -14.65 -19.28
CA GLU A 254 -6.89 -14.22 -19.85
C GLU A 254 -6.89 -14.40 -21.37
N THR A 255 -8.03 -14.83 -21.92
CA THR A 255 -8.15 -15.08 -23.38
C THR A 255 -8.52 -13.83 -24.17
N THR A 256 -9.09 -12.81 -23.52
CA THR A 256 -9.62 -11.59 -24.16
C THR A 256 -8.67 -10.39 -24.07
N LEU A 257 -7.61 -10.46 -23.24
CA LEU A 257 -6.66 -9.37 -23.06
C LEU A 257 -5.67 -9.18 -24.22
N TYR A 258 -5.60 -10.09 -25.19
CA TYR A 258 -4.67 -9.96 -26.32
C TYR A 258 -4.95 -8.77 -27.26
N LEU A 259 -6.11 -8.13 -27.14
CA LEU A 259 -6.58 -7.09 -28.05
C LEU A 259 -6.49 -5.67 -27.46
N HIS A 260 -6.11 -5.52 -26.18
CA HIS A 260 -6.05 -4.23 -25.51
C HIS A 260 -4.71 -4.03 -24.80
N ASP A 261 -4.11 -2.88 -25.04
CA ASP A 261 -2.90 -2.44 -24.34
C ASP A 261 -3.24 -2.24 -22.86
N CYS A 262 -2.35 -2.66 -21.95
CA CYS A 262 -2.56 -2.57 -20.49
C CYS A 262 -2.66 -1.11 -19.98
N THR A 263 -2.55 -0.13 -20.87
CA THR A 263 -2.40 1.30 -20.63
C THR A 263 -3.71 2.07 -20.59
N THR A 264 -4.86 1.49 -20.94
CA THR A 264 -6.15 2.18 -20.79
C THR A 264 -6.68 1.98 -19.38
N PRO A 265 -6.65 3.01 -18.51
CA PRO A 265 -7.37 2.94 -17.25
C PRO A 265 -8.87 2.94 -17.57
N HIS A 266 -9.56 1.86 -17.22
CA HIS A 266 -11.01 1.87 -17.13
C HIS A 266 -11.46 2.38 -15.75
#